data_AF-A0A2H3JDC1-F1
#
_entry.id   AF-A0A2H3JDC1-F1
#
_cell.length_a   1.000
_cell.length_b   1.000
_cell.length_c   1.000
_cell.angle_alpha   90.00
_cell.angle_beta   90.00
_cell.angle_gamma   90.00
#
_symmetry.space_group_name_H-M   'P 1'
#
loop_
_entity.id
_entity.type
_entity.pdbx_description
1 polymer ?
#
loop_
_entity_poly.entity_id
_entity_poly.type
_entity_poly.pdbx_seq_one_letter_code
_entity_poly.pdbx_strand_id
1 'polypeptide(L)'
;MRRDNNKSPIDIQIVPSRREVEEWTNRSDCEKRECCAADEFQLDLESTVTTDWNRSATKIFVKDFIASGEYDCTDRKAVERAFKSHFNTLRRHWNQSQLTRERIEDQKAQHSHDTRKRNVSCPLLFQRRLHVAVSTEQLRHHVSMLQYLGVDSMSSDEPDTHNGLKQYRILCKKWRHPAMGPWLQAFDAVYRQTKHIASESQRGTQPRTRFLSNREDNMRPPVKRLPRNAYNPEWYNELNVIDRDNLEAGPDYDFTHLPDIMR
;
A
#
# COMPACT_ATOMS: atom_id res chain seq x y z
N MET A 1 -15.00 -6.25 28.67
CA MET A 1 -15.48 -6.71 27.35
C MET A 1 -15.42 -8.22 27.30
N ARG A 2 -16.58 -8.89 27.37
CA ARG A 2 -16.66 -10.35 27.44
C ARG A 2 -16.55 -10.96 26.02
N ARG A 3 -15.35 -10.96 25.45
CA ARG A 3 -15.06 -11.65 24.17
C ARG A 3 -14.14 -12.82 24.45
N ASP A 4 -14.54 -14.02 24.00
CA ASP A 4 -13.73 -15.24 24.17
C ASP A 4 -12.40 -15.17 23.42
N ASN A 5 -12.36 -14.47 22.28
CA ASN A 5 -11.14 -14.23 21.52
C ASN A 5 -11.27 -13.01 20.58
N ASN A 6 -10.16 -12.66 19.92
CA ASN A 6 -10.07 -11.54 19.00
C ASN A 6 -10.93 -11.67 17.72
N LYS A 7 -11.44 -12.86 17.40
CA LYS A 7 -12.31 -13.14 16.24
C LYS A 7 -13.80 -13.17 16.60
N SER A 8 -14.17 -13.25 17.88
CA SER A 8 -15.57 -13.27 18.30
C SER A 8 -16.29 -11.99 17.83
N PRO A 9 -17.54 -12.06 17.36
CA PRO A 9 -18.30 -10.86 16.98
C PRO A 9 -18.32 -9.83 18.12
N ILE A 10 -18.33 -8.55 17.77
CA ILE A 10 -18.53 -7.49 18.75
C ILE A 10 -20.02 -7.49 19.10
N ASP A 11 -20.32 -7.67 20.38
CA ASP A 11 -21.68 -7.56 20.87
C ASP A 11 -22.19 -6.12 20.70
N ILE A 12 -23.34 -5.98 20.03
CA ILE A 12 -23.97 -4.69 19.74
C ILE A 12 -24.38 -4.00 21.04
N GLN A 13 -24.66 -4.75 22.12
CA GLN A 13 -25.01 -4.18 23.43
C GLN A 13 -23.86 -3.41 24.10
N ILE A 14 -22.62 -3.60 23.63
CA ILE A 14 -21.43 -2.88 24.11
C ILE A 14 -21.27 -1.53 23.40
N VAL A 15 -22.01 -1.30 22.30
CA VAL A 15 -21.97 -0.05 21.55
C VAL A 15 -23.15 0.83 21.98
N PRO A 16 -22.90 2.01 22.57
CA PRO A 16 -23.97 2.92 22.96
C PRO A 16 -24.66 3.46 21.71
N SER A 17 -25.94 3.79 21.81
CA SER A 17 -26.65 4.44 20.71
C SER A 17 -26.08 5.84 20.48
N ARG A 18 -26.11 6.30 19.23
CA ARG A 18 -25.67 7.66 18.87
C ARG A 18 -26.35 8.74 19.72
N ARG A 19 -27.64 8.56 20.02
CA ARG A 19 -28.42 9.48 20.83
C ARG A 19 -27.90 9.57 22.27
N GLU A 20 -27.55 8.44 22.89
CA GLU A 20 -26.99 8.42 24.25
C GLU A 20 -25.63 9.13 24.31
N VAL A 21 -24.78 8.92 23.30
CA VAL A 21 -23.47 9.59 23.20
C VAL A 21 -23.64 11.10 23.06
N GLU A 22 -24.56 11.55 22.20
CA GLU A 22 -24.85 12.98 22.00
C GLU A 22 -25.47 13.62 23.26
N GLU A 23 -26.44 12.97 23.89
CA GLU A 23 -27.07 13.44 25.13
C GLU A 23 -26.07 13.56 26.28
N TRP A 24 -25.11 12.64 26.42
CA TRP A 24 -24.05 12.73 27.43
C TRP A 24 -23.02 13.83 27.10
N THR A 25 -22.61 13.92 25.83
CA THR A 25 -21.60 14.89 25.39
C THR A 25 -22.08 16.33 25.56
N ASN A 26 -23.38 16.58 25.34
CA ASN A 26 -24.01 17.89 25.46
C ASN A 26 -24.32 18.32 26.91
N ARG A 27 -24.06 17.48 27.93
CA ARG A 27 -24.23 17.88 29.33
C ARG A 27 -23.24 18.97 29.71
N SER A 28 -23.64 19.81 30.67
CA SER A 28 -22.74 20.80 31.27
C SER A 28 -21.59 20.11 32.03
N ASP A 29 -20.40 20.72 32.05
CA ASP A 29 -19.21 20.10 32.67
C ASP A 29 -19.39 19.81 34.18
N CYS A 30 -20.27 20.53 34.87
CA CYS A 30 -20.64 20.28 36.26
C CYS A 30 -21.56 19.06 36.46
N GLU A 31 -22.19 18.56 35.40
CA GLU A 31 -23.09 17.39 35.41
C GLU A 31 -22.48 16.16 34.71
N LYS A 32 -21.31 16.31 34.07
CA LYS A 32 -20.60 15.21 33.40
C LYS A 32 -20.09 14.21 34.44
N ARG A 33 -20.83 13.10 34.57
CA ARG A 33 -20.41 11.89 35.29
C ARG A 33 -19.64 10.96 34.34
N GLU A 34 -19.04 9.90 34.89
CA GLU A 34 -18.49 8.78 34.12
C GLU A 34 -19.53 8.30 33.08
N CYS A 35 -19.11 8.15 31.82
CA CYS A 35 -20.01 7.85 30.68
C CYS A 35 -20.71 6.49 30.77
N CYS A 36 -20.10 5.52 31.45
CA CYS A 36 -20.63 4.19 31.69
C CYS A 36 -20.11 3.69 33.05
N ALA A 37 -20.64 2.56 33.52
CA ALA A 37 -20.11 1.88 34.68
C ALA A 37 -19.11 0.78 34.26
N ALA A 38 -18.34 0.23 35.20
CA ALA A 38 -17.36 -0.83 34.89
C ALA A 38 -18.04 -2.17 34.54
N ASP A 39 -19.16 -2.46 35.19
CA ASP A 39 -20.04 -3.61 34.95
C ASP A 39 -20.86 -3.46 33.65
N GLU A 40 -21.25 -2.24 33.29
CA GLU A 40 -21.95 -1.89 32.05
C GLU A 40 -21.05 -1.13 31.07
N PHE A 41 -19.86 -1.68 30.80
CA PHE A 41 -18.84 -0.99 30.01
C PHE A 41 -19.23 -0.85 28.52
N GLN A 42 -19.34 0.39 28.04
CA GLN A 42 -19.74 0.71 26.66
C GLN A 42 -18.70 1.56 25.92
N LEU A 43 -18.54 1.29 24.62
CA LEU A 43 -17.64 2.02 23.72
C LEU A 43 -18.35 2.50 22.45
N ASP A 44 -18.20 3.78 22.16
CA ASP A 44 -18.57 4.34 20.85
C ASP A 44 -17.53 3.93 19.81
N LEU A 45 -17.81 2.87 19.05
CA LEU A 45 -16.95 2.35 17.98
C LEU A 45 -17.16 3.07 16.63
N GLU A 46 -18.18 3.92 16.50
CA GLU A 46 -18.37 4.73 15.29
C GLU A 46 -17.35 5.88 15.27
N SER A 47 -17.10 6.47 16.44
CA SER A 47 -16.18 7.61 16.60
C SER A 47 -14.72 7.22 16.86
N THR A 48 -13.85 8.23 16.95
CA THR A 48 -12.44 8.05 17.32
C THR A 48 -12.26 7.92 18.83
N VAL A 49 -11.12 7.37 19.25
CA VAL A 49 -10.74 7.28 20.68
C VAL A 49 -10.57 8.64 21.37
N THR A 50 -10.57 9.73 20.59
CA THR A 50 -10.35 11.10 21.06
C THR A 50 -11.63 11.80 21.49
N THR A 51 -12.81 11.24 21.23
CA THR A 51 -14.09 11.81 21.67
C THR A 51 -14.21 11.77 23.18
N ASP A 52 -15.00 12.69 23.74
CA ASP A 52 -15.15 12.83 25.19
C ASP A 52 -15.72 11.57 25.83
N TRP A 53 -16.70 10.92 25.18
CA TRP A 53 -17.22 9.61 25.59
C TRP A 53 -16.11 8.57 25.70
N ASN A 54 -15.35 8.36 24.62
CA ASN A 54 -14.32 7.32 24.60
C ASN A 54 -13.12 7.64 25.51
N ARG A 55 -12.83 8.92 25.75
CA ARG A 55 -11.86 9.34 26.78
C ARG A 55 -12.35 9.00 28.18
N SER A 56 -13.63 9.23 28.47
CA SER A 56 -14.24 8.83 29.74
C SER A 56 -14.22 7.31 29.90
N ALA A 57 -14.68 6.55 28.91
CA ALA A 57 -14.66 5.08 28.92
C ALA A 57 -13.25 4.52 29.11
N THR A 58 -12.25 5.11 28.44
CA THR A 58 -10.84 4.73 28.63
C THR A 58 -10.38 4.92 30.08
N LYS A 59 -10.77 6.01 30.73
CA LYS A 59 -10.40 6.26 32.15
C LYS A 59 -11.03 5.22 33.08
N ILE A 60 -12.29 4.86 32.85
CA ILE A 60 -13.02 3.86 33.63
C ILE A 60 -12.34 2.50 33.47
N PHE A 61 -12.04 2.10 32.23
CA PHE A 61 -11.32 0.86 31.94
C PHE A 61 -9.97 0.80 32.67
N VAL A 62 -9.15 1.85 32.57
CA VAL A 62 -7.83 1.87 33.20
C VAL A 62 -7.93 1.79 34.72
N LYS A 63 -8.92 2.47 35.32
CA LYS A 63 -9.16 2.43 36.77
C LYS A 63 -9.58 1.04 37.22
N ASP A 64 -10.52 0.42 36.51
CA ASP A 64 -11.02 -0.93 36.80
C ASP A 64 -9.93 -2.00 36.58
N PHE A 65 -9.17 -1.90 35.49
CA PHE A 65 -8.07 -2.81 35.17
C PHE A 65 -6.95 -2.81 36.24
N ILE A 66 -6.62 -1.65 36.80
CA ILE A 66 -5.64 -1.56 37.88
C ILE A 66 -6.25 -2.05 39.20
N ALA A 67 -7.53 -1.76 39.45
CA ALA A 67 -8.23 -2.15 40.66
C ALA A 67 -8.50 -3.66 40.75
N SER A 68 -8.67 -4.35 39.62
CA SER A 68 -8.90 -5.80 39.59
C SER A 68 -7.70 -6.59 40.10
N GLY A 69 -6.48 -6.04 40.01
CA GLY A 69 -5.26 -6.67 40.49
C GLY A 69 -4.89 -7.97 39.76
N GLU A 70 -5.56 -8.30 38.65
CA GLU A 70 -5.32 -9.52 37.88
C GLU A 70 -3.96 -9.52 37.15
N TYR A 71 -3.37 -8.34 36.95
CA TYR A 71 -2.13 -8.14 36.22
C TYR A 71 -1.16 -7.27 37.03
N ASP A 72 0.14 -7.60 36.99
CA ASP A 72 1.21 -6.86 37.70
C ASP A 72 1.41 -5.42 37.20
N CYS A 73 0.79 -5.06 36.06
CA CYS A 73 0.94 -3.76 35.45
C CYS A 73 0.10 -2.69 36.16
N THR A 74 0.77 -1.85 36.95
CA THR A 74 0.14 -0.70 37.64
C THR A 74 0.37 0.64 36.93
N ASP A 75 1.13 0.67 35.83
CA ASP A 75 1.38 1.90 35.07
C ASP A 75 0.14 2.32 34.25
N ARG A 76 -0.58 3.29 34.80
CA ARG A 76 -1.74 3.94 34.18
C ARG A 76 -1.51 4.34 32.72
N LYS A 77 -0.35 4.91 32.37
CA LYS A 77 -0.07 5.40 31.00
C LYS A 77 0.22 4.27 30.03
N ALA A 78 0.81 3.16 30.50
CA ALA A 78 1.00 1.97 29.70
C ALA A 78 -0.33 1.29 29.38
N VAL A 79 -1.19 1.09 30.40
CA VAL A 79 -2.54 0.51 30.22
C VAL A 79 -3.38 1.37 29.29
N GLU A 80 -3.34 2.71 29.43
CA GLU A 80 -4.06 3.62 28.53
C GLU A 80 -3.59 3.48 27.07
N ARG A 81 -2.28 3.43 26.81
CA ARG A 81 -1.75 3.22 25.45
C ARG A 81 -2.17 1.87 24.87
N ALA A 82 -2.05 0.81 25.66
CA ALA A 82 -2.46 -0.53 25.25
C ALA A 82 -3.96 -0.56 24.92
N PHE A 83 -4.79 0.04 25.76
CA PHE A 83 -6.23 0.14 25.53
C PHE A 83 -6.57 0.94 24.28
N LYS A 84 -5.92 2.08 24.03
CA LYS A 84 -6.12 2.86 22.79
C LYS A 84 -5.76 2.05 21.54
N SER A 85 -4.69 1.26 21.59
CA SER A 85 -4.33 0.35 20.50
C SER A 85 -5.43 -0.70 20.29
N HIS A 86 -5.90 -1.32 21.38
CA HIS A 86 -6.99 -2.28 21.36
C HIS A 86 -8.31 -1.68 20.82
N PHE A 87 -8.67 -0.47 21.24
CA PHE A 87 -9.83 0.27 20.74
C PHE A 87 -9.79 0.41 19.21
N ASN A 88 -8.64 0.79 18.65
CA ASN A 88 -8.49 0.90 17.19
C ASN A 88 -8.67 -0.45 16.48
N THR A 89 -8.24 -1.55 17.11
CA THR A 89 -8.51 -2.89 16.62
C THR A 89 -10.02 -3.19 16.65
N LEU A 90 -10.71 -2.90 17.76
CA LEU A 90 -12.16 -3.10 17.89
C LEU A 90 -12.94 -2.30 16.84
N ARG A 91 -12.62 -1.02 16.69
CA ARG A 91 -13.22 -0.15 15.68
C ARG A 91 -13.01 -0.68 14.27
N ARG A 92 -11.82 -1.19 13.96
CA ARG A 92 -11.56 -1.83 12.67
C ARG A 92 -12.46 -3.05 12.45
N HIS A 93 -12.60 -3.91 13.46
CA HIS A 93 -13.48 -5.08 13.39
C HIS A 93 -14.95 -4.68 13.23
N TRP A 94 -15.41 -3.67 13.97
CA TRP A 94 -16.76 -3.12 13.87
C TRP A 94 -17.04 -2.59 12.46
N ASN A 95 -16.16 -1.74 11.94
CA ASN A 95 -16.31 -1.21 10.59
C ASN A 95 -16.28 -2.33 9.54
N GLN A 96 -15.48 -3.38 9.75
CA GLN A 96 -15.48 -4.54 8.87
C GLN A 96 -16.77 -5.37 8.96
N SER A 97 -17.38 -5.52 10.13
CA SER A 97 -18.66 -6.22 10.26
C SER A 97 -19.84 -5.45 9.66
N GLN A 98 -19.72 -4.12 9.53
CA GLN A 98 -20.70 -3.27 8.85
C GLN A 98 -20.53 -3.28 7.31
N LEU A 99 -19.45 -3.84 6.77
CA LEU A 99 -19.26 -3.96 5.33
C LEU A 99 -20.04 -5.16 4.78
N THR A 100 -20.60 -5.00 3.58
CA THR A 100 -21.16 -6.12 2.83
C THR A 100 -20.08 -7.15 2.50
N ARG A 101 -20.49 -8.42 2.42
CA ARG A 101 -19.59 -9.53 2.06
C ARG A 101 -18.85 -9.26 0.74
N GLU A 102 -19.54 -8.70 -0.24
CA GLU A 102 -18.99 -8.28 -1.54
C GLU A 102 -17.83 -7.29 -1.37
N ARG A 103 -18.02 -6.20 -0.59
CA ARG A 103 -16.94 -5.23 -0.34
C ARG A 103 -15.74 -5.83 0.39
N ILE A 104 -15.98 -6.77 1.31
CA ILE A 104 -14.89 -7.47 2.01
C ILE A 104 -14.10 -8.34 1.03
N GLU A 105 -14.79 -9.05 0.15
CA GLU A 105 -14.19 -9.89 -0.88
C GLU A 105 -13.40 -9.05 -1.88
N ASP A 106 -13.94 -7.91 -2.31
CA ASP A 106 -13.25 -6.94 -3.17
C ASP A 106 -11.98 -6.39 -2.53
N GLN A 107 -12.03 -5.97 -1.25
CA GLN A 107 -10.86 -5.49 -0.54
C GLN A 107 -9.78 -6.57 -0.40
N LYS A 108 -10.18 -7.82 -0.12
CA LYS A 108 -9.25 -8.96 -0.05
C LYS A 108 -8.65 -9.27 -1.41
N ALA A 109 -9.47 -9.26 -2.47
CA ALA A 109 -9.02 -9.48 -3.84
C ALA A 109 -8.01 -8.41 -4.26
N GLN A 110 -8.32 -7.14 -4.00
CA GLN A 110 -7.42 -6.02 -4.27
C GLN A 110 -6.11 -6.14 -3.49
N HIS A 111 -6.17 -6.44 -2.19
CA HIS A 111 -4.98 -6.60 -1.37
C HIS A 111 -4.10 -7.78 -1.82
N SER A 112 -4.70 -8.92 -2.15
CA SER A 112 -4.00 -10.09 -2.69
C SER A 112 -3.35 -9.77 -4.03
N HIS A 113 -4.07 -9.08 -4.91
CA HIS A 113 -3.56 -8.62 -6.19
C HIS A 113 -2.36 -7.68 -6.03
N ASP A 114 -2.44 -6.68 -5.15
CA ASP A 114 -1.35 -5.73 -4.89
C ASP A 114 -0.14 -6.41 -4.23
N THR A 115 -0.38 -7.38 -3.35
CA THR A 115 0.68 -8.19 -2.72
C THR A 115 1.41 -9.03 -3.77
N ARG A 116 0.68 -9.72 -4.63
CA ARG A 116 1.26 -10.50 -5.74
C ARG A 116 2.04 -9.61 -6.71
N LYS A 117 1.50 -8.42 -7.03
CA LYS A 117 2.18 -7.42 -7.86
C LYS A 117 3.55 -7.05 -7.27
N ARG A 118 3.61 -6.74 -5.97
CA ARG A 118 4.84 -6.36 -5.26
C ARG A 118 5.83 -7.50 -5.14
N ASN A 119 5.38 -8.67 -4.69
CA ASN A 119 6.28 -9.74 -4.26
C ASN A 119 6.69 -10.69 -5.38
N VAL A 120 5.93 -10.72 -6.48
CA VAL A 120 6.14 -11.70 -7.56
C VAL A 120 6.33 -11.00 -8.90
N SER A 121 5.34 -10.20 -9.33
CA SER A 121 5.35 -9.67 -10.71
C SER A 121 6.48 -8.68 -10.98
N CYS A 122 6.69 -7.70 -10.08
CA CYS A 122 7.75 -6.71 -10.26
C CYS A 122 9.17 -7.31 -10.14
N PRO A 123 9.47 -8.17 -9.16
CA PRO A 123 10.75 -8.88 -9.10
C PRO A 123 11.02 -9.70 -10.35
N LEU A 124 10.05 -10.50 -10.83
CA LEU A 124 10.23 -11.30 -12.04
C LEU A 124 10.47 -10.42 -13.27
N LEU A 125 9.79 -9.28 -13.38
CA LEU A 125 10.01 -8.35 -14.49
C LEU A 125 11.41 -7.75 -14.45
N PHE A 126 11.84 -7.29 -13.27
CA PHE A 126 13.19 -6.77 -13.07
C PHE A 126 14.25 -7.81 -13.46
N GLN A 127 14.12 -9.04 -12.96
CA GLN A 127 15.06 -10.13 -13.25
C GLN A 127 15.14 -10.45 -14.74
N ARG A 128 14.00 -10.45 -15.46
CA ARG A 128 14.00 -10.66 -16.92
C ARG A 128 14.75 -9.57 -17.68
N ARG A 129 14.51 -8.30 -17.33
CA ARG A 129 15.18 -7.16 -17.97
C ARG A 129 16.67 -7.17 -17.67
N LEU A 130 17.05 -7.47 -16.44
CA LEU A 130 18.45 -7.60 -16.04
C LEU A 130 19.14 -8.75 -16.77
N HIS A 131 18.48 -9.91 -16.89
CA HIS A 131 18.99 -11.04 -17.63
C HIS A 131 19.30 -10.67 -19.09
N VAL A 132 18.35 -10.00 -19.77
CA VAL A 132 18.52 -9.52 -21.15
C VAL A 132 19.65 -8.51 -21.26
N ALA A 133 19.73 -7.56 -20.33
CA ALA A 133 20.79 -6.57 -20.33
C ALA A 133 22.19 -7.21 -20.19
N VAL A 134 22.31 -8.28 -19.40
CA VAL A 134 23.56 -9.02 -19.23
C VAL A 134 23.88 -9.90 -20.44
N SER A 135 22.88 -10.58 -21.00
CA SER A 135 23.07 -11.53 -22.09
C SER A 135 23.29 -10.86 -23.46
N THR A 136 22.67 -9.70 -23.69
CA THR A 136 22.79 -8.94 -24.95
C THR A 136 23.91 -7.90 -24.86
N GLU A 137 24.98 -8.08 -25.63
CA GLU A 137 26.16 -7.21 -25.64
C GLU A 137 25.81 -5.71 -25.78
N GLN A 138 24.92 -5.39 -26.71
CA GLN A 138 24.48 -4.02 -26.99
C GLN A 138 23.76 -3.36 -25.80
N LEU A 139 23.21 -4.14 -24.86
CA LEU A 139 22.46 -3.66 -23.70
C LEU A 139 23.26 -3.69 -22.39
N ARG A 140 24.48 -4.24 -22.40
CA ARG A 140 25.29 -4.42 -21.18
C ARG A 140 25.62 -3.12 -20.46
N HIS A 141 25.83 -2.05 -21.22
CA HIS A 141 26.12 -0.72 -20.67
C HIS A 141 24.96 -0.17 -19.81
N HIS A 142 23.73 -0.69 -19.99
CA HIS A 142 22.57 -0.30 -19.21
C HIS A 142 22.36 -1.08 -17.90
N VAL A 143 23.18 -2.09 -17.62
CA VAL A 143 23.02 -2.97 -16.44
C VAL A 143 23.06 -2.18 -15.13
N SER A 144 24.02 -1.25 -14.99
CA SER A 144 24.16 -0.42 -13.79
C SER A 144 22.91 0.44 -13.56
N MET A 145 22.39 1.08 -14.60
CA MET A 145 21.16 1.88 -14.51
C MET A 145 19.94 1.03 -14.15
N LEU A 146 19.80 -0.17 -14.72
CA LEU A 146 18.73 -1.09 -14.33
C LEU A 146 18.83 -1.48 -12.84
N GLN A 147 20.04 -1.77 -12.35
CA GLN A 147 20.25 -2.09 -10.93
C GLN A 147 19.90 -0.91 -10.02
N TYR A 148 20.27 0.33 -10.39
CA TYR A 148 19.87 1.54 -9.65
C TYR A 148 18.35 1.71 -9.59
N LEU A 149 17.64 1.40 -10.68
CA LEU A 149 16.17 1.45 -10.69
C LEU A 149 15.52 0.39 -9.80
N GLY A 150 16.07 -0.82 -9.79
CA GLY A 150 15.60 -1.92 -8.98
C GLY A 150 14.14 -2.32 -9.24
N VAL A 151 13.61 -3.12 -8.32
CA VAL A 151 12.24 -3.68 -8.41
C VAL A 151 11.17 -2.60 -8.27
N ASP A 152 11.43 -1.56 -7.47
CA ASP A 152 10.43 -0.54 -7.14
C ASP A 152 10.08 0.35 -8.34
N SER A 153 11.06 0.58 -9.23
CA SER A 153 10.88 1.30 -10.49
C SER A 153 10.16 0.50 -11.57
N MET A 154 9.95 -0.81 -11.38
CA MET A 154 9.20 -1.62 -12.33
C MET A 154 7.73 -1.21 -12.32
N SER A 155 7.17 -1.00 -13.51
CA SER A 155 5.76 -0.66 -13.68
C SER A 155 4.88 -1.84 -13.31
N SER A 156 3.75 -1.54 -12.68
CA SER A 156 2.66 -2.50 -12.57
C SER A 156 1.95 -2.60 -13.91
N ASP A 157 1.53 -3.82 -14.24
CA ASP A 157 0.64 -4.07 -15.37
C ASP A 157 -0.80 -4.19 -14.84
N GLU A 158 -1.76 -3.57 -15.51
CA GLU A 158 -3.19 -3.88 -15.33
C GLU A 158 -3.67 -4.77 -16.48
N PRO A 159 -4.43 -5.85 -16.19
CA PRO A 159 -5.06 -6.61 -17.25
C PRO A 159 -6.07 -5.73 -17.97
N ASP A 160 -5.97 -5.69 -19.29
CA ASP A 160 -6.92 -5.03 -20.17
C ASP A 160 -7.40 -6.04 -21.21
N THR A 161 -8.65 -5.91 -21.64
CA THR A 161 -9.22 -6.79 -22.67
C THR A 161 -9.61 -5.92 -23.85
N HIS A 162 -8.81 -6.00 -24.91
CA HIS A 162 -9.09 -5.30 -26.16
C HIS A 162 -9.30 -6.33 -27.27
N ASN A 163 -10.44 -6.26 -27.94
CA ASN A 163 -10.83 -7.16 -29.03
C ASN A 163 -10.72 -8.66 -28.68
N GLY A 164 -11.07 -9.03 -27.44
CA GLY A 164 -11.01 -10.42 -26.95
C GLY A 164 -9.61 -10.94 -26.63
N LEU A 165 -8.55 -10.15 -26.88
CA LEU A 165 -7.17 -10.48 -26.53
C LEU A 165 -6.80 -9.88 -25.17
N LYS A 166 -6.21 -10.70 -24.29
CA LYS A 166 -5.67 -10.23 -23.00
C LYS A 166 -4.39 -9.42 -23.25
N GLN A 167 -4.49 -8.11 -23.04
CA GLN A 167 -3.37 -7.19 -23.09
C GLN A 167 -3.06 -6.68 -21.69
N TYR A 168 -1.87 -6.11 -21.51
CA TYR A 168 -1.43 -5.60 -20.22
C TYR A 168 -1.02 -4.16 -20.35
N ARG A 169 -1.73 -3.29 -19.64
CA ARG A 169 -1.49 -1.86 -19.65
C ARG A 169 -0.37 -1.51 -18.68
N ILE A 170 0.69 -0.86 -19.16
CA ILE A 170 1.76 -0.34 -18.31
C ILE A 170 1.24 0.92 -17.62
N LEU A 171 1.20 0.90 -16.28
CA LEU A 171 0.95 2.10 -15.49
C LEU A 171 2.24 2.92 -15.38
N CYS A 172 2.15 4.19 -15.72
CA CYS A 172 3.25 5.14 -15.57
C CYS A 172 3.33 5.65 -14.14
N LYS A 173 4.53 5.92 -13.64
CA LYS A 173 4.70 6.54 -12.32
C LYS A 173 4.79 8.04 -12.54
N LYS A 174 4.06 8.86 -11.78
CA LYS A 174 4.08 10.33 -11.97
C LYS A 174 5.49 10.91 -11.93
N TRP A 175 6.33 10.37 -11.04
CA TRP A 175 7.71 10.81 -10.86
C TRP A 175 8.68 10.37 -11.96
N ARG A 176 8.32 9.39 -12.80
CA ARG A 176 9.26 8.75 -13.73
C ARG A 176 9.26 9.46 -15.08
N HIS A 177 10.45 9.75 -15.61
CA HIS A 177 10.57 10.43 -16.89
C HIS A 177 9.89 9.63 -18.03
N PRO A 178 9.13 10.28 -18.94
CA PRO A 178 8.42 9.60 -20.03
C PRO A 178 9.32 8.73 -20.93
N ALA A 179 10.56 9.18 -21.19
CA ALA A 179 11.54 8.45 -21.98
C ALA A 179 11.92 7.06 -21.40
N MET A 180 11.76 6.85 -20.11
CA MET A 180 12.09 5.57 -19.47
C MET A 180 11.11 4.45 -19.86
N GLY A 181 9.88 4.79 -20.25
CA GLY A 181 8.89 3.82 -20.72
C GLY A 181 9.39 3.09 -21.96
N PRO A 182 9.63 3.80 -23.08
CA PRO A 182 10.23 3.24 -24.29
C PRO A 182 11.58 2.56 -24.02
N TRP A 183 12.44 3.17 -23.19
CA TRP A 183 13.73 2.57 -22.84
C TRP A 183 13.58 1.19 -22.17
N LEU A 184 12.67 1.04 -21.19
CA LEU A 184 12.38 -0.26 -20.55
C LEU A 184 11.69 -1.25 -21.50
N GLN A 185 10.91 -0.78 -22.47
CA GLN A 185 10.23 -1.62 -23.44
C GLN A 185 11.19 -2.31 -24.42
N ALA A 186 12.33 -1.70 -24.73
CA ALA A 186 13.34 -2.33 -25.59
C ALA A 186 13.85 -3.65 -24.99
N PHE A 187 14.14 -3.69 -23.69
CA PHE A 187 14.51 -4.94 -22.99
C PHE A 187 13.39 -5.99 -23.06
N ASP A 188 12.13 -5.55 -22.91
CA ASP A 188 10.98 -6.45 -23.04
C ASP A 188 10.84 -6.98 -24.48
N ALA A 189 11.20 -6.18 -25.51
CA ALA A 189 11.17 -6.58 -26.91
C ALA A 189 12.24 -7.62 -27.24
N VAL A 190 13.49 -7.38 -26.83
CA VAL A 190 14.59 -8.34 -26.99
C VAL A 190 14.26 -9.66 -26.28
N TYR A 191 13.74 -9.60 -25.04
CA TYR A 191 13.30 -10.81 -24.33
C TYR A 191 12.25 -11.62 -25.11
N ARG A 192 11.30 -10.95 -25.76
CA ARG A 192 10.28 -11.61 -26.58
C ARG A 192 10.90 -12.28 -27.80
N GLN A 193 11.79 -11.59 -28.51
CA GLN A 193 12.50 -12.14 -29.66
C GLN A 193 13.34 -13.37 -29.28
N THR A 194 14.18 -13.26 -28.25
CA THR A 194 15.01 -14.38 -27.77
C THR A 194 14.17 -15.58 -27.37
N LYS A 195 13.04 -15.34 -26.69
CA LYS A 195 12.14 -16.42 -26.32
C LYS A 195 11.44 -17.04 -27.52
N HIS A 196 11.04 -16.23 -28.51
CA HIS A 196 10.41 -16.73 -29.74
C HIS A 196 11.38 -17.64 -30.52
N ILE A 197 12.64 -17.25 -30.65
CA ILE A 197 13.70 -18.04 -31.30
C ILE A 197 13.95 -19.35 -30.54
N ALA A 198 13.95 -19.33 -29.20
CA ALA A 198 14.15 -20.53 -28.39
C ALA A 198 12.90 -21.45 -28.29
N SER A 199 11.74 -21.01 -28.78
CA SER A 199 10.42 -21.61 -28.49
C SER A 199 9.84 -22.45 -29.64
N GLU A 200 10.66 -23.12 -30.45
CA GLU A 200 10.16 -24.21 -31.33
C GLU A 200 9.44 -25.32 -30.54
N SER A 201 9.61 -25.36 -29.21
CA SER A 201 8.77 -26.13 -28.27
C SER A 201 7.82 -25.21 -27.49
N GLN A 202 6.50 -25.37 -27.64
CA GLN A 202 5.42 -24.59 -27.01
C GLN A 202 5.34 -24.66 -25.47
N ARG A 203 6.41 -25.04 -24.75
CA ARG A 203 6.37 -25.25 -23.30
C ARG A 203 6.64 -23.94 -22.54
N GLY A 204 5.60 -23.43 -21.87
CA GLY A 204 5.67 -22.33 -20.90
C GLY A 204 4.80 -21.12 -21.23
N THR A 205 4.55 -20.25 -20.24
CA THR A 205 3.70 -19.07 -20.42
C THR A 205 4.34 -18.07 -21.40
N GLN A 206 3.65 -17.73 -22.49
CA GLN A 206 4.13 -16.73 -23.44
C GLN A 206 4.30 -15.35 -22.77
N PRO A 207 5.27 -14.53 -23.20
CA PRO A 207 5.42 -13.17 -22.70
C PRO A 207 4.13 -12.37 -22.90
N ARG A 208 3.80 -11.55 -21.92
CA ARG A 208 2.62 -10.68 -21.98
C ARG A 208 2.84 -9.56 -23.00
N THR A 209 1.88 -9.33 -23.88
CA THR A 209 1.86 -8.13 -24.72
C THR A 209 1.50 -6.92 -23.87
N ARG A 210 2.38 -5.92 -23.88
CA ARG A 210 2.26 -4.72 -23.05
C ARG A 210 2.23 -3.46 -23.90
N PHE A 211 1.41 -2.49 -23.52
CA PHE A 211 1.38 -1.18 -24.16
C PHE A 211 1.49 -0.06 -23.13
N LEU A 212 2.05 1.08 -23.55
CA LEU A 212 2.15 2.28 -22.71
C LEU A 212 0.77 2.89 -22.53
N SER A 213 0.51 3.40 -21.33
CA SER A 213 -0.70 4.18 -21.06
C SER A 213 -0.37 5.44 -20.29
N ASN A 214 -1.30 6.40 -20.38
CA ASN A 214 -1.24 7.63 -19.60
C ASN A 214 -1.84 7.46 -18.20
N ARG A 215 -2.20 6.23 -17.79
CA ARG A 215 -2.68 5.99 -16.42
C ARG A 215 -1.51 6.01 -15.44
N GLU A 216 -1.69 6.73 -14.36
CA GLU A 216 -0.69 6.87 -13.31
C GLU A 216 -0.87 5.85 -12.18
N ASP A 217 0.24 5.32 -11.68
CA ASP A 217 0.34 4.55 -10.45
C ASP A 217 1.30 5.26 -9.48
N ASN A 218 0.71 5.90 -8.48
CA ASN A 218 1.42 6.66 -7.45
C ASN A 218 1.53 5.90 -6.12
N MET A 219 1.30 4.58 -6.13
CA MET A 219 1.37 3.76 -4.91
C MET A 219 2.79 3.55 -4.39
N ARG A 220 3.82 3.84 -5.21
CA ARG A 220 5.23 3.66 -4.82
C ARG A 220 5.95 5.00 -4.78
N PRO A 221 6.75 5.24 -3.72
CA PRO A 221 7.55 6.45 -3.63
C PRO A 221 8.58 6.51 -4.78
N PRO A 222 9.07 7.71 -5.11
CA PRO A 222 10.18 7.89 -6.03
C PRO A 222 11.43 7.17 -5.51
N VAL A 223 12.18 6.55 -6.41
CA VAL A 223 13.47 5.95 -6.07
C VAL A 223 14.51 7.05 -5.93
N LYS A 224 15.32 6.99 -4.87
CA LYS A 224 16.38 7.96 -4.59
C LYS A 224 17.63 7.65 -5.41
N ARG A 225 18.51 8.66 -5.58
CA ARG A 225 19.82 8.55 -6.23
C ARG A 225 19.76 8.16 -7.70
N LEU A 226 18.63 8.39 -8.35
CA LEU A 226 18.55 8.23 -9.80
C LEU A 226 19.16 9.45 -10.48
N PRO A 227 19.62 9.31 -11.74
CA PRO A 227 19.93 10.43 -12.62
C PRO A 227 18.83 11.48 -12.61
N ARG A 228 19.19 12.77 -12.63
CA ARG A 228 18.21 13.86 -12.65
C ARG A 228 17.20 13.70 -13.79
N ASN A 229 17.68 13.36 -14.99
CA ASN A 229 16.83 13.10 -16.15
C ASN A 229 16.01 11.79 -16.11
N ALA A 230 16.11 10.99 -15.03
CA ALA A 230 15.20 9.86 -14.78
C ALA A 230 13.89 10.30 -14.10
N TYR A 231 13.86 11.50 -13.51
CA TYR A 231 12.65 12.07 -12.93
C TYR A 231 11.85 12.84 -13.99
N ASN A 232 10.52 12.79 -13.91
CA ASN A 232 9.65 13.60 -14.73
C ASN A 232 9.93 15.09 -14.42
N PRO A 233 10.28 15.94 -15.41
CA PRO A 233 10.65 17.33 -15.16
C PRO A 233 9.54 18.15 -14.52
N GLU A 234 8.28 17.95 -14.95
CA GLU A 234 7.12 18.66 -14.38
C GLU A 234 6.97 18.31 -12.90
N TRP A 235 6.95 17.02 -12.60
CA TRP A 235 6.86 16.52 -11.22
C TRP A 235 8.04 16.94 -10.35
N TYR A 236 9.27 16.88 -10.88
CA TYR A 236 10.48 17.22 -10.12
C TYR A 236 10.55 18.72 -9.78
N ASN A 237 10.05 19.57 -10.68
CA ASN A 237 9.99 21.01 -10.49
C ASN A 237 8.87 21.42 -9.51
N GLU A 238 7.78 20.65 -9.43
CA GLU A 238 6.70 20.83 -8.45
C GLU A 238 7.14 20.53 -7.01
N LEU A 239 8.23 19.77 -6.80
CA LEU A 239 8.71 19.42 -5.46
C LEU A 239 9.29 20.64 -4.73
N ASN A 240 9.02 20.69 -3.41
CA ASN A 240 9.70 21.62 -2.51
C ASN A 240 11.20 21.28 -2.40
N VAL A 241 11.97 22.22 -1.86
CA VAL A 241 13.45 22.11 -1.77
C VAL A 241 13.86 20.88 -0.96
N ILE A 242 13.19 20.61 0.16
CA ILE A 242 13.53 19.49 1.07
C ILE A 242 13.28 18.14 0.37
N ASP A 243 12.13 17.97 -0.28
CA ASP A 243 11.76 16.75 -0.99
C ASP A 243 12.66 16.51 -2.19
N ARG A 244 13.08 17.58 -2.87
CA ARG A 244 14.05 17.50 -3.97
C ARG A 244 15.43 17.08 -3.49
N ASP A 245 15.92 17.67 -2.39
CA ASP A 245 17.21 17.32 -1.79
C ASP A 245 17.20 15.87 -1.27
N ASN A 246 16.07 15.42 -0.71
CA ASN A 246 15.87 14.05 -0.25
C ASN A 246 15.95 12.98 -1.37
N LEU A 247 15.81 13.37 -2.64
CA LEU A 247 15.99 12.47 -3.77
C LEU A 247 17.46 12.19 -4.07
N GLU A 248 18.39 13.06 -3.65
CA GLU A 248 19.83 12.91 -3.90
C GLU A 248 20.14 12.65 -5.40
N ALA A 249 19.50 13.41 -6.30
CA ALA A 249 19.57 13.17 -7.74
C ALA A 249 21.01 13.20 -8.27
N GLY A 250 21.37 12.16 -9.03
CA GLY A 250 22.69 11.97 -9.61
C GLY A 250 22.88 12.65 -10.98
N PRO A 251 24.04 12.46 -11.62
CA PRO A 251 24.32 12.98 -12.96
C PRO A 251 23.37 12.36 -14.00
N ASP A 252 23.15 13.07 -15.10
CA ASP A 252 22.27 12.62 -16.17
C ASP A 252 22.77 11.33 -16.83
N TYR A 253 21.82 10.54 -17.32
CA TYR A 253 22.06 9.25 -17.93
C TYR A 253 21.48 9.14 -19.34
N ASP A 254 22.18 8.46 -20.24
CA ASP A 254 21.72 8.28 -21.61
C ASP A 254 20.73 7.11 -21.73
N PHE A 255 19.46 7.43 -21.99
CA PHE A 255 18.37 6.47 -22.19
C PHE A 255 18.23 6.00 -23.66
N THR A 256 19.19 6.27 -24.52
CA THR A 256 19.16 5.79 -25.91
C THR A 256 19.64 4.35 -26.03
N HIS A 257 19.04 3.62 -26.98
CA HIS A 257 19.48 2.28 -27.38
C HIS A 257 20.20 2.39 -28.72
N LEU A 258 21.17 1.49 -28.97
CA LEU A 258 21.75 1.33 -30.30
C LEU A 258 20.66 0.95 -31.31
N PRO A 259 20.65 1.52 -32.54
CA PRO A 259 19.57 1.35 -33.53
C PRO A 259 19.23 -0.11 -33.89
N ASP A 260 20.19 -1.02 -33.74
CA ASP A 260 20.06 -2.42 -34.15
C ASP A 260 19.30 -3.30 -33.14
N ILE A 261 18.96 -2.79 -31.95
CA ILE A 261 18.31 -3.57 -30.87
C ILE A 261 16.83 -3.90 -31.16
N MET A 262 16.15 -3.14 -32.03
CA MET A 262 14.71 -3.30 -32.32
C MET A 262 14.39 -3.80 -33.73
N ARG A 263 15.37 -4.37 -34.46
CA ARG A 263 15.10 -5.06 -35.75
C ARG A 263 14.47 -6.43 -35.57
#